data_AF-A0A6P0XKD9-F1
#
_entry.id   AF-A0A6P0XKD9-F1
#
_cell.length_a   1.000
_cell.length_b   1.000
_cell.length_c   1.000
_cell.angle_alpha   90.00
_cell.angle_beta   90.00
_cell.angle_gamma   90.00
#
_symmetry.space_group_name_H-M   'P 1'
#
loop_
_entity.id
_entity.type
_entity.pdbx_description
1 polymer ?
#
loop_
_entity_poly.entity_id
_entity_poly.type
_entity_poly.pdbx_seq_one_letter_code
_entity_poly.pdbx_strand_id
1 'polypeptide(L)'
;GVVRHLISPNKIHYTYIHNWAKAYPEATAWASPGVLERAAQQKIEVTFHAFLADEAPIEWSEEIAQLIFRGSRFMDEIVFFHRQSSTLILTDLIENFELDKVSKKFGFLIKLIGCAAPNGKTPLDLRATFWGRKNQARDCFKQMLKWEPQKIILSHGKWYEENGTAELRRAFAWLGKS
;
A
#
# COMPACT_ATOMS: atom_id res chain seq x y z
N GLY A 1 -5.50 6.85 -21.66
CA GLY A 1 -5.92 5.55 -22.24
C GLY A 1 -7.14 5.02 -21.51
N VAL A 2 -7.69 3.89 -21.95
CA VAL A 2 -8.80 3.20 -21.27
C VAL A 2 -8.27 2.46 -20.05
N VAL A 3 -9.02 2.43 -18.94
CA VAL A 3 -8.66 1.66 -17.74
C VAL A 3 -8.72 0.16 -18.06
N ARG A 4 -7.61 -0.56 -17.87
CA ARG A 4 -7.49 -2.01 -18.14
C ARG A 4 -7.32 -2.86 -16.89
N HIS A 5 -6.91 -2.27 -15.77
CA HIS A 5 -6.63 -3.00 -14.54
C HIS A 5 -7.21 -2.25 -13.34
N LEU A 6 -7.96 -2.97 -12.51
CA LEU A 6 -8.49 -2.50 -11.24
C LEU A 6 -7.84 -3.32 -10.15
N ILE A 7 -7.28 -2.66 -9.14
CA ILE A 7 -6.42 -3.33 -8.15
C ILE A 7 -7.02 -3.14 -6.77
N SER A 8 -7.23 -4.24 -6.06
CA SER A 8 -7.30 -4.24 -4.59
C SER A 8 -5.88 -4.39 -4.07
N PRO A 9 -5.25 -3.35 -3.50
CA PRO A 9 -3.85 -3.40 -3.07
C PRO A 9 -3.68 -4.12 -1.73
N ASN A 10 -4.75 -4.26 -0.95
CA ASN A 10 -4.79 -5.06 0.27
C ASN A 10 -6.24 -5.37 0.63
N LYS A 11 -6.45 -6.10 1.74
CA LYS A 11 -7.80 -6.48 2.17
C LYS A 11 -8.61 -5.37 2.85
N ILE A 12 -8.20 -4.11 2.81
CA ILE A 12 -8.99 -2.98 3.34
C ILE A 12 -9.40 -1.97 2.25
N HIS A 13 -8.67 -1.90 1.13
CA HIS A 13 -8.99 -1.03 -0.04
C HIS A 13 -9.64 -1.80 -1.19
N TYR A 14 -10.85 -2.33 -0.99
CA TYR A 14 -11.53 -3.13 -2.02
C TYR A 14 -13.04 -2.84 -2.15
N THR A 15 -13.61 -2.04 -1.26
CA THR A 15 -15.07 -1.95 -1.05
C THR A 15 -15.85 -1.48 -2.28
N TYR A 16 -15.21 -0.73 -3.19
CA TYR A 16 -15.81 -0.26 -4.43
C TYR A 16 -15.36 -1.04 -5.67
N ILE A 17 -14.58 -2.12 -5.53
CA ILE A 17 -14.02 -2.84 -6.68
C ILE A 17 -15.11 -3.40 -7.59
N HIS A 18 -16.24 -3.83 -7.02
CA HIS A 18 -17.40 -4.32 -7.78
C HIS A 18 -18.03 -3.22 -8.65
N ASN A 19 -18.23 -2.03 -8.07
CA ASN A 19 -18.78 -0.89 -8.81
C ASN A 19 -17.83 -0.44 -9.92
N TRP A 20 -16.53 -0.46 -9.67
CA TRP A 20 -15.53 -0.16 -10.69
C TRP A 20 -15.47 -1.21 -11.79
N ALA A 21 -15.59 -2.50 -11.48
CA ALA A 21 -15.67 -3.57 -12.47
C ALA A 21 -16.90 -3.43 -13.38
N LYS A 22 -18.04 -2.97 -12.82
CA LYS A 22 -19.24 -2.63 -13.61
C LYS A 22 -19.01 -1.42 -14.52
N ALA A 23 -18.31 -0.40 -14.04
CA ALA A 23 -18.02 0.82 -14.81
C ALA A 23 -16.96 0.60 -15.91
N TYR A 24 -16.03 -0.33 -15.69
CA TYR A 24 -14.98 -0.73 -16.63
C TYR A 24 -15.06 -2.23 -16.91
N PRO A 25 -16.05 -2.68 -17.70
CA PRO A 25 -16.28 -4.11 -17.94
C PRO A 25 -15.10 -4.80 -18.65
N GLU A 26 -14.31 -4.04 -19.40
CA GLU A 26 -13.12 -4.52 -20.11
C GLU A 26 -11.85 -4.55 -19.23
N ALA A 27 -11.96 -4.22 -17.93
CA ALA A 27 -10.84 -4.21 -17.02
C ALA A 27 -10.73 -5.51 -16.21
N THR A 28 -9.50 -6.00 -16.04
CA THR A 28 -9.20 -7.11 -15.12
C THR A 28 -9.18 -6.57 -13.69
N ALA A 29 -10.05 -7.09 -12.82
CA ALA A 29 -10.06 -6.77 -11.40
C ALA A 29 -9.19 -7.77 -10.62
N TRP A 30 -8.20 -7.27 -9.89
CA TRP A 30 -7.15 -8.05 -9.25
C TRP A 30 -7.31 -8.09 -7.73
N ALA A 31 -7.34 -9.30 -7.18
CA ALA A 31 -7.51 -9.57 -5.76
C ALA A 31 -6.15 -9.63 -5.04
N SER A 32 -5.99 -8.84 -3.97
CA SER A 32 -4.90 -9.01 -3.01
C SER A 32 -5.11 -10.21 -2.08
N PRO A 33 -4.04 -10.74 -1.46
CA PRO A 33 -4.16 -11.78 -0.43
C PRO A 33 -5.20 -11.46 0.66
N GLY A 34 -6.05 -12.45 0.96
CA GLY A 34 -7.06 -12.37 2.02
C GLY A 34 -8.28 -11.47 1.74
N VAL A 35 -8.39 -10.83 0.57
CA VAL A 35 -9.49 -9.90 0.28
C VAL A 35 -10.84 -10.62 0.15
N LEU A 36 -10.89 -11.81 -0.45
CA LEU A 36 -12.14 -12.56 -0.62
C LEU A 36 -12.73 -12.99 0.73
N GLU A 37 -11.88 -13.49 1.63
CA GLU A 37 -12.29 -13.86 2.99
C GLU A 37 -12.83 -12.62 3.74
N ARG A 38 -12.12 -11.50 3.62
CA ARG A 38 -12.50 -10.23 4.25
C ARG A 38 -13.82 -9.69 3.69
N ALA A 39 -14.04 -9.79 2.38
CA ALA A 39 -15.28 -9.42 1.71
C ALA A 39 -16.46 -10.25 2.21
N ALA A 40 -16.28 -11.58 2.29
CA ALA A 40 -17.29 -12.49 2.83
C ALA A 40 -17.64 -12.18 4.30
N GLN A 41 -16.62 -11.97 5.15
CA GLN A 41 -16.79 -11.58 6.56
C GLN A 41 -17.55 -10.26 6.73
N GLN A 42 -17.36 -9.30 5.82
CA GLN A 42 -18.03 -7.99 5.86
C GLN A 42 -19.32 -7.94 5.05
N LYS A 43 -19.70 -9.03 4.37
CA LYS A 43 -20.85 -9.11 3.46
C LYS A 43 -20.80 -8.02 2.38
N ILE A 44 -19.61 -7.78 1.83
CA ILE A 44 -19.38 -6.81 0.75
C ILE A 44 -19.31 -7.58 -0.57
N GLU A 45 -20.11 -7.14 -1.55
CA GLU A 45 -20.06 -7.69 -2.90
C GLU A 45 -18.76 -7.28 -3.60
N VAL A 46 -18.07 -8.25 -4.21
CA VAL A 46 -16.80 -8.05 -4.90
C VAL A 46 -16.78 -8.78 -6.22
N THR A 47 -16.09 -8.19 -7.20
CA THR A 47 -15.81 -8.82 -8.50
C THR A 47 -14.31 -8.80 -8.69
N PHE A 48 -13.72 -9.99 -8.84
CA PHE A 48 -12.31 -10.19 -9.13
C PHE A 48 -12.18 -11.22 -10.24
N HIS A 49 -11.28 -10.93 -11.19
CA HIS A 49 -10.99 -11.74 -12.36
C HIS A 49 -9.67 -12.51 -12.20
N ALA A 50 -8.74 -11.99 -11.39
CA ALA A 50 -7.42 -12.58 -11.17
C ALA A 50 -6.89 -12.29 -9.76
N PHE A 51 -5.81 -12.98 -9.37
CA PHE A 51 -5.16 -12.85 -8.06
C PHE A 51 -3.75 -12.29 -8.21
N LEU A 52 -3.37 -11.39 -7.32
CA LEU A 52 -2.01 -10.86 -7.25
C LEU A 52 -1.11 -11.84 -6.52
N ALA A 53 0.06 -12.09 -7.10
CA ALA A 53 1.12 -12.92 -6.55
C ALA A 53 2.36 -12.07 -6.21
N ASP A 54 3.46 -12.71 -5.85
CA ASP A 54 4.72 -12.03 -5.56
C ASP A 54 5.31 -11.31 -6.76
N GLU A 55 5.23 -11.95 -7.92
CA GLU A 55 5.74 -11.40 -9.16
C GLU A 55 4.68 -10.55 -9.85
N ALA A 56 5.14 -9.50 -10.52
CA ALA A 56 4.29 -8.70 -11.37
C ALA A 56 3.81 -9.57 -12.56
N PRO A 57 2.51 -9.56 -12.88
CA PRO A 57 2.00 -10.26 -14.04
C PRO A 57 2.45 -9.58 -15.34
N ILE A 58 2.42 -10.32 -16.45
CA ILE A 58 3.00 -9.92 -17.75
C ILE A 58 2.40 -8.62 -18.30
N GLU A 59 1.19 -8.30 -17.89
CA GLU A 59 0.45 -7.10 -18.26
C GLU A 59 1.18 -5.80 -17.88
N TRP A 60 2.03 -5.83 -16.86
CA TRP A 60 2.79 -4.65 -16.44
C TRP A 60 4.21 -4.91 -15.93
N SER A 61 4.70 -6.17 -15.92
CA SER A 61 6.01 -6.53 -15.33
C SER A 61 7.21 -5.75 -15.89
N GLU A 62 7.14 -5.36 -17.17
CA GLU A 62 8.20 -4.59 -17.85
C GLU A 62 8.29 -3.15 -17.33
N GLU A 63 7.16 -2.53 -16.99
CA GLU A 63 7.08 -1.11 -16.61
C GLU A 63 6.99 -0.91 -15.09
N ILE A 64 6.30 -1.82 -14.41
CA ILE A 64 5.96 -1.74 -13.00
C ILE A 64 6.43 -3.03 -12.30
N ALA A 65 7.38 -2.86 -11.39
CA ALA A 65 7.73 -3.92 -10.45
C ALA A 65 6.64 -4.04 -9.37
N GLN A 66 6.49 -5.24 -8.82
CA GLN A 66 5.55 -5.54 -7.75
C GLN A 66 6.26 -6.33 -6.64
N LEU A 67 5.82 -6.17 -5.41
CA LEU A 67 6.08 -7.12 -4.33
C LEU A 67 4.89 -7.18 -3.38
N ILE A 68 4.71 -8.31 -2.69
CA ILE A 68 3.80 -8.41 -1.55
C ILE A 68 4.60 -8.09 -0.29
N PHE A 69 4.24 -7.01 0.40
CA PHE A 69 4.84 -6.64 1.67
C PHE A 69 4.27 -7.49 2.80
N ARG A 70 5.11 -8.37 3.36
CA ARG A 70 4.70 -9.41 4.31
C ARG A 70 5.08 -9.14 5.74
N GLY A 71 4.47 -9.92 6.63
CA GLY A 71 4.84 -10.07 8.03
C GLY A 71 3.75 -9.59 8.99
N SER A 72 2.86 -8.72 8.53
CA SER A 72 1.69 -8.32 9.30
C SER A 72 0.79 -9.53 9.54
N ARG A 73 0.29 -9.69 10.76
CA ARG A 73 -0.78 -10.65 11.12
C ARG A 73 -2.16 -10.16 10.73
N PHE A 74 -2.27 -8.88 10.35
CA PHE A 74 -3.51 -8.29 9.92
C PHE A 74 -3.65 -8.36 8.42
N MET A 75 -2.75 -7.79 7.62
CA MET A 75 -2.91 -7.69 6.17
C MET A 75 -1.58 -7.70 5.43
N ASP A 76 -1.56 -8.28 4.23
CA ASP A 76 -0.48 -8.08 3.28
C ASP A 76 -0.85 -6.94 2.32
N GLU A 77 0.13 -6.15 1.91
CA GLU A 77 -0.04 -5.03 0.97
C GLU A 77 0.78 -5.25 -0.30
N ILE A 78 0.15 -5.04 -1.45
CA ILE A 78 0.83 -5.04 -2.75
C ILE A 78 1.48 -3.68 -2.94
N VAL A 79 2.80 -3.69 -3.11
CA VAL A 79 3.62 -2.51 -3.36
C VAL A 79 4.00 -2.49 -4.84
N PHE A 80 3.83 -1.34 -5.48
CA PHE A 80 4.20 -1.15 -6.88
C PHE A 80 5.36 -0.16 -7.01
N PHE A 81 6.23 -0.39 -7.98
CA PHE A 81 7.31 0.52 -8.33
C PHE A 81 7.35 0.72 -9.84
N HIS A 82 6.98 1.93 -10.28
CA HIS A 82 7.08 2.32 -11.67
C HIS A 82 8.53 2.69 -12.00
N ARG A 83 9.14 1.93 -12.92
CA ARG A 83 10.58 1.96 -13.18
C ARG A 83 11.01 3.28 -13.80
N GLN A 84 10.32 3.73 -14.85
CA GLN A 84 10.73 4.88 -15.64
C GLN A 84 10.74 6.17 -14.82
N SER A 85 9.77 6.36 -13.92
CA SER A 85 9.67 7.56 -13.07
C SER A 85 10.26 7.38 -11.66
N SER A 86 10.88 6.24 -11.38
CA SER A 86 11.39 5.86 -10.05
C SER A 86 10.38 6.15 -8.94
N THR A 87 9.12 5.76 -9.14
CA THR A 87 8.00 6.11 -8.26
C THR A 87 7.48 4.86 -7.57
N LEU A 88 7.52 4.87 -6.24
CA LEU A 88 6.89 3.86 -5.40
C LEU A 88 5.43 4.23 -5.15
N ILE A 89 4.55 3.24 -5.12
CA ILE A 89 3.13 3.42 -4.80
C ILE A 89 2.81 2.53 -3.61
N LEU A 90 2.33 3.14 -2.52
CA LEU A 90 1.96 2.48 -1.27
C LEU A 90 0.53 2.84 -0.88
N THR A 91 -0.10 1.99 -0.07
CA THR A 91 -1.41 2.28 0.51
C THR A 91 -1.30 2.64 1.99
N ASP A 92 -1.36 1.68 2.91
CA ASP A 92 -1.41 1.94 4.36
C ASP A 92 -0.06 1.70 5.05
N LEU A 93 0.95 1.20 4.32
CA LEU A 93 2.31 1.06 4.85
C LEU A 93 2.94 2.40 5.24
N ILE A 94 2.48 3.50 4.64
CA ILE A 94 2.76 4.88 5.07
C ILE A 94 1.49 5.72 4.91
N GLU A 95 1.09 6.39 5.99
CA GLU A 95 0.03 7.40 5.97
C GLU A 95 0.60 8.77 6.32
N ASN A 96 0.18 9.83 5.61
CA ASN A 96 0.77 11.16 5.72
C ASN A 96 -0.28 12.29 5.66
N PHE A 97 -1.26 12.25 6.56
CA PHE A 97 -2.39 13.18 6.58
C PHE A 97 -1.99 14.63 6.87
N GLU A 98 -2.50 15.55 6.06
CA GLU A 98 -2.44 16.99 6.26
C GLU A 98 -3.45 17.41 7.34
N LEU A 99 -2.94 17.94 8.46
CA LEU A 99 -3.74 18.16 9.68
C LEU A 99 -4.80 19.26 9.55
N ASP A 100 -4.61 20.18 8.60
CA ASP A 100 -5.55 21.22 8.22
C ASP A 100 -6.72 20.70 7.39
N LYS A 101 -6.62 19.49 6.82
CA LYS A 101 -7.68 18.82 6.03
C LYS A 101 -8.53 17.85 6.86
N VAL A 102 -8.30 17.78 8.17
CA VAL A 102 -9.01 16.87 9.07
C VAL A 102 -9.59 17.60 10.28
N SER A 103 -10.62 17.02 10.89
CA SER A 103 -11.17 17.58 12.13
C SER A 103 -10.12 17.59 13.25
N LYS A 104 -10.19 18.56 14.17
CA LYS A 104 -9.23 18.68 15.30
C LYS A 104 -9.13 17.40 16.14
N LYS A 105 -10.27 16.73 16.39
CA LYS A 105 -10.31 15.46 17.14
C LYS A 105 -9.55 14.36 16.41
N PHE A 106 -9.77 14.23 15.09
CA PHE A 106 -9.08 13.23 14.28
C PHE A 106 -7.59 13.58 14.08
N GLY A 107 -7.26 14.87 13.92
CA GLY A 107 -5.87 15.34 13.83
C GLY A 107 -5.05 15.02 15.08
N PHE A 108 -5.65 15.05 16.28
CA PHE A 108 -4.98 14.58 17.49
C PHE A 108 -4.66 13.08 17.43
N LEU A 109 -5.61 12.26 16.99
CA LEU A 109 -5.39 10.82 16.81
C LEU A 109 -4.30 10.53 15.77
N ILE A 110 -4.35 11.18 14.61
CA ILE A 110 -3.35 11.05 13.53
C ILE A 110 -1.94 11.34 14.07
N LYS A 111 -1.77 12.41 14.87
CA LYS A 111 -0.49 12.72 15.51
C LYS A 111 -0.04 11.60 16.45
N LEU A 112 -0.95 11.09 17.28
CA LEU A 112 -0.66 10.01 18.24
C LEU A 112 -0.18 8.73 17.53
N ILE A 113 -0.83 8.34 16.44
CA ILE A 113 -0.47 7.14 15.67
C ILE A 113 0.70 7.36 14.69
N GLY A 114 1.22 8.60 14.60
CA GLY A 114 2.41 8.94 13.84
C GLY A 114 2.19 9.20 12.36
N CYS A 115 0.96 9.45 11.92
CA CYS A 115 0.56 9.54 10.51
C CYS A 115 0.42 10.98 10.00
N ALA A 116 0.89 11.97 10.78
CA ALA A 116 0.77 13.39 10.43
C ALA A 116 1.87 13.84 9.46
N ALA A 117 1.47 14.59 8.43
CA ALA A 117 2.39 15.29 7.54
C ALA A 117 3.26 16.32 8.28
N PRO A 118 4.51 16.56 7.81
CA PRO A 118 5.15 15.94 6.64
C PRO A 118 5.86 14.61 6.96
N ASN A 119 5.82 14.15 8.21
CA ASN A 119 6.63 13.04 8.70
C ASN A 119 5.78 11.78 8.98
N GLY A 120 4.75 11.56 8.19
CA GLY A 120 3.90 10.37 8.22
C GLY A 120 4.73 9.10 8.08
N LYS A 121 4.24 8.00 8.66
CA LYS A 121 4.95 6.71 8.71
C LYS A 121 3.93 5.59 8.84
N THR A 122 4.40 4.34 8.93
CA THR A 122 3.51 3.21 9.21
C THR A 122 2.74 3.46 10.53
N PRO A 123 1.39 3.44 10.51
CA PRO A 123 0.57 3.63 11.71
C PRO A 123 0.97 2.71 12.87
N LEU A 124 0.89 3.19 14.12
CA LEU A 124 1.32 2.42 15.29
C LEU A 124 0.58 1.10 15.47
N ASP A 125 -0.73 1.10 15.23
CA ASP A 125 -1.59 -0.08 15.26
C ASP A 125 -1.18 -1.06 14.16
N LEU A 126 -0.95 -0.60 12.92
CA LEU A 126 -0.45 -1.46 11.84
C LEU A 126 0.93 -2.04 12.19
N ARG A 127 1.85 -1.24 12.74
CA ARG A 127 3.18 -1.71 13.19
C ARG A 127 3.09 -2.85 14.21
N ALA A 128 2.14 -2.78 15.14
CA ALA A 128 1.95 -3.82 16.15
C ALA A 128 1.61 -5.19 15.54
N THR A 129 0.95 -5.20 14.37
CA THR A 129 0.58 -6.44 13.68
C THR A 129 1.78 -7.23 13.16
N PHE A 130 2.97 -6.63 13.06
CA PHE A 130 4.21 -7.30 12.62
C PHE A 130 4.98 -7.99 13.76
N TRP A 131 4.42 -7.99 14.98
CA TRP A 131 5.04 -8.64 16.13
C TRP A 131 5.37 -10.12 15.86
N GLY A 132 6.62 -10.50 16.16
CA GLY A 132 7.15 -11.85 15.89
C GLY A 132 7.45 -12.18 14.43
N ARG A 133 7.19 -11.27 13.48
CA ARG A 133 7.37 -11.51 12.02
C ARG A 133 8.08 -10.38 11.28
N LYS A 134 8.78 -9.50 11.99
CA LYS A 134 9.53 -8.37 11.40
C LYS A 134 10.61 -8.78 10.39
N ASN A 135 11.13 -10.01 10.43
CA ASN A 135 12.12 -10.47 9.45
C ASN A 135 11.55 -10.46 8.02
N GLN A 136 10.31 -10.95 7.83
CA GLN A 136 9.65 -10.91 6.52
C GLN A 136 9.47 -9.48 6.02
N ALA A 137 9.05 -8.57 6.91
CA ALA A 137 8.91 -7.15 6.58
C ALA A 137 10.25 -6.50 6.24
N ARG A 138 11.35 -6.90 6.90
CA ARG A 138 12.70 -6.41 6.58
C ARG A 138 13.15 -6.86 5.20
N ASP A 139 12.82 -8.08 4.78
CA ASP A 139 13.19 -8.59 3.46
C ASP A 139 12.45 -7.80 2.35
N CYS A 140 11.15 -7.57 2.53
CA CYS A 140 10.37 -6.70 1.64
C CYS A 140 10.91 -5.26 1.63
N PHE A 141 11.22 -4.70 2.81
CA PHE A 141 11.78 -3.36 2.93
C PHE A 141 13.14 -3.22 2.25
N LYS A 142 14.02 -4.22 2.36
CA LYS A 142 15.28 -4.27 1.62
C LYS A 142 15.06 -4.21 0.12
N GLN A 143 14.06 -4.92 -0.40
CA GLN A 143 13.70 -4.85 -1.81
C GLN A 143 13.18 -3.47 -2.21
N MET A 144 12.31 -2.84 -1.41
CA MET A 144 11.84 -1.47 -1.68
C MET A 144 13.00 -0.46 -1.73
N LEU A 145 14.00 -0.61 -0.86
CA LEU A 145 15.20 0.25 -0.87
C LEU A 145 16.06 0.03 -2.11
N LYS A 146 16.17 -1.21 -2.62
CA LYS A 146 16.92 -1.51 -3.86
C LYS A 146 16.33 -0.88 -5.11
N TRP A 147 15.04 -0.53 -5.10
CA TRP A 147 14.42 0.20 -6.20
C TRP A 147 14.79 1.69 -6.22
N GLU A 148 15.43 2.20 -5.17
CA GLU A 148 15.91 3.58 -5.06
C GLU A 148 14.86 4.64 -5.50
N PRO A 149 13.61 4.58 -4.97
CA PRO A 149 12.57 5.50 -5.40
C PRO A 149 12.94 6.95 -5.13
N GLN A 150 12.63 7.80 -6.11
CA GLN A 150 12.70 9.25 -6.00
C GLN A 150 11.40 9.82 -5.44
N LYS A 151 10.27 9.17 -5.76
CA LYS A 151 8.90 9.58 -5.39
C LYS A 151 8.19 8.46 -4.65
N ILE A 152 7.27 8.83 -3.75
CA ILE A 152 6.34 7.88 -3.13
C ILE A 152 4.93 8.45 -3.18
N ILE A 153 4.04 7.79 -3.93
CA ILE A 153 2.60 8.05 -3.96
C ILE A 153 1.93 7.23 -2.85
N LEU A 154 0.98 7.84 -2.14
CA LEU A 154 0.25 7.25 -1.02
C LEU A 154 -1.26 7.33 -1.26
N SER A 155 -2.01 6.36 -0.73
CA SER A 155 -3.49 6.48 -0.66
C SER A 155 -3.96 7.52 0.36
N HIS A 156 -3.12 7.84 1.35
CA HIS A 156 -3.52 8.64 2.52
C HIS A 156 -2.65 9.88 2.71
N GLY A 157 -3.21 11.03 2.37
CA GLY A 157 -2.61 12.35 2.63
C GLY A 157 -1.55 12.76 1.60
N LYS A 158 -0.56 13.54 2.03
CA LYS A 158 0.43 14.15 1.15
C LYS A 158 1.48 13.12 0.72
N TRP A 159 1.66 12.97 -0.59
CA TRP A 159 2.70 12.12 -1.16
C TRP A 159 4.10 12.79 -1.10
N TYR A 160 5.16 12.01 -1.30
CA TYR A 160 6.55 12.50 -1.28
C TYR A 160 7.05 12.70 -2.72
N GLU A 161 7.28 13.96 -3.09
CA GLU A 161 7.63 14.38 -4.47
C GLU A 161 9.10 14.15 -4.83
N GLU A 162 9.94 14.03 -3.81
CA GLU A 162 11.39 13.87 -3.90
C GLU A 162 11.91 13.09 -2.68
N ASN A 163 13.18 12.68 -2.74
CA ASN A 163 13.88 12.00 -1.63
C ASN A 163 13.19 10.72 -1.13
N GLY A 164 12.43 10.02 -1.98
CA GLY A 164 11.64 8.85 -1.60
C GLY A 164 12.43 7.78 -0.82
N THR A 165 13.66 7.47 -1.23
CA THR A 165 14.49 6.50 -0.50
C THR A 165 14.83 6.95 0.93
N ALA A 166 15.06 8.24 1.17
CA ALA A 166 15.29 8.77 2.51
C ALA A 166 14.00 8.72 3.35
N GLU A 167 12.87 9.07 2.74
CA GLU A 167 11.55 9.00 3.39
C GLU A 167 11.16 7.57 3.74
N LEU A 168 11.46 6.59 2.88
CA LEU A 168 11.30 5.17 3.20
C LEU A 168 12.11 4.79 4.45
N ARG A 169 13.39 5.17 4.53
CA ARG A 169 14.23 4.87 5.69
C ARG A 169 13.66 5.47 6.97
N ARG A 170 13.16 6.70 6.91
CA ARG A 170 12.53 7.38 8.05
C ARG A 170 11.23 6.68 8.46
N ALA A 171 10.32 6.43 7.51
CA ALA A 171 9.01 5.88 7.77
C ALA A 171 9.07 4.43 8.29
N PHE A 172 10.05 3.65 7.85
CA PHE A 172 10.26 2.25 8.25
C PHE A 172 11.33 2.04 9.34
N ALA A 173 11.85 3.11 9.97
CA ALA A 173 12.86 3.03 11.03
C ALA A 173 12.46 2.09 12.21
N TRP A 174 11.16 1.85 12.40
CA TRP A 174 10.62 0.93 13.39
C TRP A 174 10.95 -0.56 13.15
N LEU A 175 11.41 -0.92 11.95
CA LEU A 175 11.94 -2.25 11.64
C LEU A 175 13.34 -2.47 12.24
N GLY A 176 14.03 -1.41 12.70
CA GLY A 176 15.40 -1.47 13.19
C GLY A 176 16.42 -1.54 12.05
N LYS A 177 17.69 -1.79 12.39
CA LYS A 177 18.76 -1.92 11.38
C LYS A 177 18.47 -3.13 10.47
N SER A 178 18.39 -2.87 9.18
CA SER A 178 18.27 -3.85 8.09
C SER A 178 19.63 -4.38 7.66
#